data_AF-A0A2N0MF63-F1
#
_entry.id   AF-A0A2N0MF63-F1
#
_cell.length_a   1.000
_cell.length_b   1.000
_cell.length_c   1.000
_cell.angle_alpha   90.00
_cell.angle_beta   90.00
_cell.angle_gamma   90.00
#
_symmetry.space_group_name_H-M   'P 1'
#
loop_
_entity.id
_entity.type
_entity.pdbx_description
1 polymer ?
#
loop_
_entity_poly.entity_id
_entity_poly.type
_entity_poly.pdbx_seq_one_letter_code
_entity_poly.pdbx_strand_id
1 'polypeptide(L)' 'VWGGVQKDGIPDLTNPPVMKAGEAEYLFDDDRVFGVSFNGEHRAYPLRILNAHEMANDVVGGVPFALAY' A
#
# COMPACT_ATOMS: atom_id res chain seq x y z
N VAL A 1 1.91 -27.61 -2.03
CA VAL A 1 1.33 -26.39 -1.42
C VAL A 1 2.05 -25.22 -2.05
N TRP A 2 1.35 -24.27 -2.67
CA TRP A 2 2.00 -23.06 -3.20
C TRP A 2 2.41 -22.17 -2.00
N GLY A 3 3.67 -21.76 -1.94
CA GLY A 3 4.18 -20.76 -0.99
C GLY A 3 4.50 -21.20 0.45
N GLY A 4 3.81 -22.20 1.02
CA GLY A 4 4.09 -22.68 2.39
C GLY A 4 3.71 -21.72 3.52
N VAL A 5 3.07 -20.60 3.19
CA VAL A 5 2.51 -19.65 4.16
C VAL A 5 1.17 -20.20 4.67
N GLN A 6 0.94 -20.11 5.98
CA GLN A 6 -0.36 -20.50 6.55
C GLN A 6 -1.45 -19.55 6.06
N LYS A 7 -2.71 -20.02 6.12
CA LYS A 7 -3.84 -19.12 5.92
C LYS A 7 -3.70 -17.92 6.86
N ASP A 8 -3.91 -16.71 6.33
CA ASP A 8 -3.77 -15.43 7.05
C ASP A 8 -2.33 -15.10 7.50
N GLY A 9 -1.32 -15.81 6.98
CA GLY A 9 0.09 -15.56 7.27
C GLY A 9 0.71 -14.37 6.51
N ILE A 10 -0.04 -13.78 5.58
CA ILE A 10 0.27 -12.52 4.89
C ILE A 10 -0.88 -11.56 5.24
N PRO A 11 -0.72 -10.71 6.26
CA PRO A 11 -1.79 -9.79 6.65
C PRO A 11 -1.94 -8.69 5.60
N ASP A 12 -3.17 -8.34 5.26
CA ASP A 12 -3.46 -7.19 4.41
C ASP A 12 -3.23 -5.87 5.16
N LEU A 13 -2.99 -4.80 4.40
CA LEU A 13 -3.01 -3.45 4.95
C LEU A 13 -4.45 -2.94 4.97
N THR A 14 -5.03 -2.74 6.15
CA THR A 14 -6.35 -2.12 6.30
C THR A 14 -6.21 -0.72 6.88
N ASN A 15 -6.62 0.31 6.12
CA ASN A 15 -6.50 1.74 6.45
C ASN A 15 -5.14 2.08 7.10
N PRO A 16 -4.01 1.76 6.42
CA PRO A 16 -2.69 1.90 7.01
C PRO A 16 -2.38 3.37 7.36
N PRO A 17 -1.51 3.61 8.36
CA PRO A 17 -1.06 4.97 8.66
C PRO A 17 -0.33 5.57 7.46
N VAL A 18 -0.45 6.88 7.32
CA VAL A 18 0.14 7.63 6.21
C VAL A 18 1.06 8.71 6.74
N MET A 19 2.05 9.06 5.92
CA MET A 19 3.00 10.12 6.21
C MET A 19 3.25 10.96 4.97
N LYS A 20 3.80 12.16 5.14
CA LYS A 20 4.15 13.00 3.99
C LYS A 20 5.32 12.39 3.23
N ALA A 21 5.34 12.57 1.91
CA ALA A 21 6.42 12.08 1.06
C ALA A 21 7.81 12.53 1.55
N GLY A 22 7.96 13.79 1.96
CA GLY A 22 9.24 14.32 2.46
C GLY A 22 9.68 13.81 3.83
N GLU A 23 8.81 13.14 4.58
CA GLU A 23 9.12 12.52 5.88
C GLU A 23 9.48 11.03 5.72
N ALA A 24 9.25 10.46 4.53
CA ALA A 24 9.41 9.04 4.27
C ALA A 24 10.87 8.70 3.91
N GLU A 25 11.76 8.86 4.88
CA GLU A 25 13.23 8.68 4.75
C GLU A 25 13.68 7.28 4.32
N TYR A 26 12.76 6.31 4.29
CA TYR A 26 13.00 4.94 3.85
C TYR A 26 12.75 4.72 2.34
N LEU A 27 12.35 5.77 1.60
CA LEU A 27 12.25 5.76 0.14
C LEU A 27 13.47 6.42 -0.51
N PHE A 28 13.97 5.80 -1.57
CA PHE A 28 14.87 6.41 -2.54
C PHE A 28 14.08 6.98 -3.73
N ASP A 29 14.70 7.90 -4.48
CA ASP A 29 14.04 8.60 -5.59
C ASP A 29 13.57 7.67 -6.72
N ASP A 30 14.20 6.50 -6.88
CA ASP A 30 13.90 5.49 -7.90
C ASP A 30 12.99 4.36 -7.40
N ASP A 31 12.57 4.40 -6.14
CA ASP A 31 11.68 3.40 -5.59
C ASP A 31 10.29 3.47 -6.21
N ARG A 32 9.77 2.30 -6.56
CA ARG A 32 8.47 2.18 -7.20
C ARG A 32 7.35 2.30 -6.18
N VAL A 33 6.30 2.99 -6.59
CA VAL A 33 5.06 3.14 -5.82
C VAL A 33 3.86 2.87 -6.72
N PHE A 34 2.76 2.45 -6.13
CA PHE A 34 1.45 2.55 -6.76
C PHE A 34 0.84 3.89 -6.37
N GLY A 35 0.56 4.74 -7.36
CA GLY A 35 -0.12 6.02 -7.16
C GLY A 35 -1.62 5.87 -7.28
N VAL A 36 -2.37 6.40 -6.31
CA VAL A 36 -3.83 6.45 -6.32
C VAL A 36 -4.27 7.91 -6.20
N SER A 37 -5.32 8.26 -6.95
CA SER A 37 -5.85 9.61 -7.01
C SER A 37 -7.38 9.58 -7.10
N PHE A 38 -8.05 9.99 -6.03
CA PHE A 38 -9.51 10.08 -5.97
C PHE A 38 -9.92 11.43 -5.40
N ASN A 39 -10.87 12.12 -6.06
CA ASN A 39 -11.47 13.37 -5.59
C ASN A 39 -10.45 14.44 -5.11
N GLY A 40 -9.28 14.52 -5.74
CA GLY A 40 -8.22 15.48 -5.39
C GLY A 40 -7.34 15.08 -4.19
N GLU A 41 -7.60 13.92 -3.58
CA GLU A 41 -6.68 13.29 -2.63
C GLU A 41 -5.79 12.29 -3.36
N HIS A 42 -4.51 12.31 -3.03
CA HIS A 42 -3.49 11.46 -3.66
C HIS A 42 -2.74 10.68 -2.59
N ARG A 43 -2.46 9.42 -2.88
CA ARG A 43 -1.66 8.56 -2.01
C ARG A 43 -0.73 7.67 -2.82
N ALA A 44 0.47 7.45 -2.28
CA ALA A 44 1.44 6.53 -2.84
C ALA A 44 1.61 5.34 -1.91
N TYR A 45 1.54 4.13 -2.47
CA TYR A 45 1.75 2.88 -1.75
C TYR A 45 3.09 2.28 -2.20
N PRO A 46 4.14 2.30 -1.36
CA PRO A 46 5.45 1.77 -1.72
C PRO A 46 5.37 0.30 -2.11
N LEU A 47 5.94 -0.04 -3.28
CA LEU A 47 6.00 -1.42 -3.75
C LEU A 47 6.68 -2.32 -2.71
N ARG A 48 7.74 -1.85 -2.06
CA ARG A 48 8.47 -2.66 -1.06
C ARG A 48 7.63 -3.02 0.17
N ILE A 49 6.61 -2.22 0.50
CA ILE A 49 5.68 -2.53 1.59
C ILE A 49 4.59 -3.46 1.06
N LEU A 50 3.94 -3.09 -0.06
CA LEU A 50 2.88 -3.89 -0.66
C LEU A 50 3.34 -5.30 -1.06
N ASN A 51 4.58 -5.48 -1.50
CA ASN A 51 5.12 -6.80 -1.84
C ASN A 51 5.14 -7.78 -0.66
N ALA A 52 5.15 -7.30 0.58
CA ALA A 52 5.08 -8.14 1.78
C ALA A 52 3.65 -8.38 2.28
N HIS A 53 2.69 -7.59 1.81
CA HIS A 53 1.30 -7.61 2.27
C HIS A 53 0.29 -8.05 1.19
N GLU A 54 0.67 -7.98 -0.08
CA GLU A 54 -0.07 -8.36 -1.30
C GLU A 54 -1.43 -7.66 -1.51
N MET A 55 -1.93 -6.94 -0.50
CA MET A 55 -3.22 -6.27 -0.49
C MET A 55 -3.20 -5.01 0.37
N ALA A 56 -3.83 -3.94 -0.12
CA ALA A 56 -4.23 -2.80 0.69
C ALA A 56 -5.71 -2.44 0.47
N ASN A 57 -6.45 -2.37 1.58
CA ASN A 57 -7.82 -1.91 1.67
C ASN A 57 -7.82 -0.53 2.32
N ASP A 58 -8.21 0.52 1.59
CA ASP A 58 -8.09 1.90 2.06
C ASP A 58 -9.24 2.78 1.53
N VAL A 59 -9.36 3.98 2.12
CA VAL A 59 -10.30 5.02 1.70
C VAL A 59 -9.51 6.28 1.40
N VAL A 60 -9.53 6.71 0.15
CA VAL A 60 -8.86 7.94 -0.33
C VAL A 60 -9.88 8.80 -1.05
N GLY A 61 -9.95 10.08 -0.73
CA GLY A 61 -10.93 11.01 -1.30
C GLY A 61 -12.38 10.59 -1.03
N GLY A 62 -12.63 9.82 0.04
CA GLY A 62 -13.94 9.25 0.38
C GLY A 62 -14.34 8.02 -0.46
N VAL A 63 -13.46 7.52 -1.34
CA VAL A 63 -13.72 6.33 -2.17
C VAL A 63 -13.04 5.10 -1.54
N PRO A 64 -13.79 4.07 -1.13
CA PRO A 64 -13.21 2.81 -0.69
C PRO A 64 -12.67 2.03 -1.89
N PHE A 65 -11.49 1.44 -1.75
CA PHE A 65 -10.90 0.61 -2.79
C PHE A 65 -10.01 -0.48 -2.21
N ALA A 66 -9.70 -1.47 -3.05
CA ALA A 66 -8.72 -2.51 -2.79
C ALA A 66 -7.64 -2.48 -3.86
N LEU A 67 -6.38 -2.55 -3.44
CA LEU A 67 -5.21 -2.69 -4.30
C LEU A 67 -4.58 -4.05 -4.05
N ALA A 68 -4.59 -4.90 -5.07
CA ALA A 68 -3.94 -6.20 -5.06
C ALA A 68 -2.65 -6.15 -5.89
N TYR A 69 -1.57 -6.77 -5.39
CA TYR A 69 -0.26 -6.81 -6.05
C TYR A 69 0.38 -8.19 -5.95
#